data_AF-A0A532EN74-F1
#
_entry.id   AF-A0A532EN74-F1
#
_cell.length_a   1.000
_cell.length_b   1.000
_cell.length_c   1.000
_cell.angle_alpha   90.00
_cell.angle_beta   90.00
_cell.angle_gamma   90.00
#
_symmetry.space_group_name_H-M   'P 1'
#
loop_
_entity.id
_entity.type
_entity.pdbx_description
1 polymer ?
#
loop_
_entity_poly.entity_id
_entity_poly.type
_entity_poly.pdbx_seq_one_letter_code
_entity_poly.pdbx_strand_id
1 'polypeptide(L)'
;MLTRPTTHNHLAERVRRLFGTAPCRLQVAALPWRDNGHGVEIMLITSRDTGRWVLPKGWPEAKEPLCEAAAREAGEEAGLRGTISHHEAGRYFYAKVLASGEEVPCEVLVFPLHVDKVADRWKEKRARIRKWVSAAEAVRMVNEPDLCQIIAHFGADPHRFN
;
A
#
# COMPACT_ATOMS: atom_id res chain seq x y z
N MET A 1 3.45 35.50 -4.74
CA MET A 1 4.56 34.73 -4.11
C MET A 1 4.11 33.29 -4.00
N LEU A 2 4.79 32.41 -4.72
CA LEU A 2 4.50 30.98 -4.81
C LEU A 2 4.86 30.30 -3.48
N THR A 3 3.90 29.64 -2.83
CA THR A 3 4.18 28.78 -1.68
C THR A 3 3.88 27.33 -2.04
N ARG A 4 4.93 26.50 -2.04
CA ARG A 4 4.97 25.09 -1.58
C ARG A 4 6.39 24.54 -1.84
N PRO A 5 6.85 23.46 -1.15
CA PRO A 5 6.16 22.61 -0.16
C PRO A 5 6.99 22.24 1.10
N THR A 6 6.36 22.01 2.26
CA THR A 6 7.02 21.58 3.52
C THR A 6 6.99 20.07 3.80
N THR A 7 6.48 19.22 2.89
CA THR A 7 6.34 17.78 3.11
C THR A 7 7.58 16.94 2.80
N HIS A 8 8.54 17.43 2.00
CA HIS A 8 9.68 16.61 1.54
C HIS A 8 10.80 16.39 2.58
N ASN A 9 10.96 17.31 3.56
CA ASN A 9 12.11 17.23 4.49
C ASN A 9 12.00 16.08 5.52
N HIS A 10 10.80 15.80 6.02
CA HIS A 10 10.63 14.75 7.05
C HIS A 10 10.85 13.34 6.51
N LEU A 11 10.53 13.11 5.23
CA LEU A 11 10.67 11.81 4.59
C LEU A 11 12.14 11.47 4.34
N ALA A 12 12.89 12.40 3.75
CA ALA A 12 14.31 12.23 3.49
C ALA A 12 15.10 12.07 4.81
N GLU A 13 14.77 12.82 5.85
CA GLU A 13 15.39 12.65 7.17
C GLU A 13 15.06 11.31 7.81
N ARG A 14 13.81 10.83 7.70
CA ARG A 14 13.44 9.50 8.22
C ARG A 14 14.12 8.37 7.46
N VAL A 15 14.22 8.49 6.13
CA VAL A 15 14.97 7.53 5.31
C VAL A 15 16.44 7.50 5.74
N ARG A 16 17.08 8.67 5.88
CA ARG A 16 18.48 8.75 6.36
C ARG A 16 18.66 8.18 7.77
N ARG A 17 17.74 8.47 8.71
CA ARG A 17 17.81 7.96 10.09
C ARG A 17 17.60 6.45 10.18
N LEU A 18 16.69 5.90 9.39
CA LEU A 18 16.37 4.47 9.42
C LEU A 18 17.38 3.64 8.62
N PHE A 19 17.92 4.18 7.53
CA PHE A 19 18.58 3.37 6.50
C PHE A 19 19.92 3.93 5.99
N GLY A 20 20.39 5.05 6.53
CA GLY A 20 21.65 5.66 6.12
C GLY A 20 21.66 6.06 4.64
N THR A 21 22.72 5.69 3.92
CA THR A 21 22.92 5.98 2.48
C THR A 21 22.60 4.79 1.57
N ALA A 22 22.05 3.70 2.11
CA ALA A 22 21.73 2.51 1.33
C ALA A 22 20.66 2.82 0.27
N PRO A 23 20.79 2.30 -0.96
CA PRO A 23 19.83 2.55 -2.03
C PRO A 23 18.46 1.98 -1.66
N CYS A 24 17.44 2.84 -1.70
CA CYS A 24 16.06 2.47 -1.39
C CYS A 24 15.45 1.66 -2.53
N ARG A 25 14.92 0.49 -2.24
CA ARG A 25 14.23 -0.34 -3.24
C ARG A 25 12.77 0.11 -3.39
N LEU A 26 12.29 0.23 -4.61
CA LEU A 26 10.92 0.64 -4.90
C LEU A 26 9.96 -0.56 -4.88
N GLN A 27 8.88 -0.46 -4.10
CA GLN A 27 7.69 -1.29 -4.21
C GLN A 27 6.46 -0.43 -4.51
N VAL A 28 5.40 -1.09 -4.96
CA VAL A 28 4.08 -0.48 -5.15
C VAL A 28 3.05 -1.27 -4.37
N ALA A 29 2.02 -0.58 -3.89
CA ALA A 29 0.91 -1.16 -3.17
C ALA A 29 -0.42 -0.64 -3.73
N ALA A 30 -1.41 -1.53 -3.82
CA ALA A 30 -2.78 -1.10 -4.00
C ALA A 30 -3.38 -0.81 -2.62
N LEU A 31 -4.18 0.24 -2.50
CA LEU A 31 -5.11 0.48 -1.40
C LEU A 31 -6.50 0.06 -1.88
N PRO A 32 -6.91 -1.21 -1.69
CA PRO A 32 -8.15 -1.69 -2.23
C PRO A 32 -9.30 -1.21 -1.35
N TRP A 33 -10.27 -0.55 -1.96
CA TRP A 33 -11.39 0.04 -1.25
C TRP A 33 -12.71 -0.23 -1.97
N ARG A 34 -13.79 -0.14 -1.20
CA ARG A 34 -15.17 -0.10 -1.70
C ARG A 34 -16.00 0.81 -0.81
N ASP A 35 -17.08 1.35 -1.37
CA ASP A 35 -18.13 1.97 -0.60
C ASP A 35 -19.29 0.98 -0.44
N ASN A 36 -19.72 0.73 0.81
CA ASN A 36 -20.86 -0.15 1.10
C ASN A 36 -22.14 0.62 1.48
N GLY A 37 -22.16 1.95 1.30
CA GLY A 37 -23.26 2.83 1.68
C GLY A 37 -23.24 3.27 3.15
N HIS A 38 -22.41 2.65 3.98
CA HIS A 38 -22.15 3.05 5.38
C HIS A 38 -20.76 3.65 5.57
N GLY A 39 -19.98 3.76 4.48
CA GLY A 39 -18.65 4.34 4.46
C GLY A 39 -17.65 3.49 3.71
N VAL A 40 -16.41 3.98 3.69
CA VAL A 40 -15.28 3.33 3.03
C VAL A 40 -14.80 2.13 3.84
N GLU A 41 -14.75 0.98 3.17
CA GLU A 41 -14.04 -0.20 3.64
C GLU A 41 -12.75 -0.41 2.87
N ILE A 42 -11.70 -0.81 3.58
CA ILE A 42 -10.38 -1.11 3.04
C ILE A 42 -10.12 -2.60 3.18
N MET A 43 -9.59 -3.23 2.14
CA MET A 43 -9.11 -4.60 2.24
C MET A 43 -7.65 -4.63 2.67
N LEU A 44 -7.40 -5.33 3.77
CA LEU A 44 -6.05 -5.72 4.18
C LEU A 44 -5.82 -7.20 3.91
N ILE A 45 -4.55 -7.56 3.73
CA ILE A 45 -4.08 -8.94 3.71
C ILE A 45 -3.00 -9.18 4.74
N THR A 46 -2.75 -10.43 5.10
CA THR A 46 -1.60 -10.80 5.93
C THR A 46 -0.32 -10.85 5.11
N SER A 47 0.82 -10.44 5.68
CA SER A 47 2.14 -10.68 5.10
C SER A 47 2.49 -12.17 5.16
N ARG A 48 3.31 -12.67 4.22
CA ARG A 48 3.77 -14.07 4.24
C ARG A 48 4.72 -14.34 5.40
N ASP A 49 5.63 -13.41 5.67
CA ASP A 49 6.76 -13.66 6.55
C ASP A 49 6.39 -13.56 8.03
N THR A 50 5.46 -12.66 8.37
CA THR A 50 5.13 -12.33 9.78
C THR A 50 3.65 -12.41 10.11
N GLY A 51 2.77 -12.61 9.13
CA GLY A 51 1.32 -12.61 9.34
C GLY A 51 0.70 -11.24 9.67
N ARG A 52 1.50 -10.16 9.71
CA ARG A 52 1.02 -8.79 9.96
C ARG A 52 0.07 -8.32 8.86
N TRP A 53 -0.89 -7.46 9.21
CA TRP A 53 -1.80 -6.86 8.23
C TRP A 53 -1.11 -5.77 7.43
N VAL A 54 -1.26 -5.82 6.11
CA VAL A 54 -0.64 -4.93 5.12
C VAL A 54 -1.59 -4.70 3.96
N LEU A 55 -1.26 -3.70 3.13
CA LEU A 55 -1.79 -3.59 1.78
C LEU A 55 -1.16 -4.64 0.86
N PRO A 56 -1.89 -5.16 -0.15
CA PRO A 56 -1.28 -5.97 -1.20
C PRO A 56 -0.23 -5.16 -1.94
N LYS A 57 0.98 -5.70 -2.05
CA LYS A 57 2.15 -4.96 -2.53
C LYS A 57 3.23 -5.86 -3.10
N GLY A 58 3.95 -5.35 -4.09
CA GLY A 58 5.05 -6.09 -4.69
C GLY A 58 5.99 -5.22 -5.49
N TRP A 59 6.67 -5.85 -6.43
CA TRP A 59 7.72 -5.22 -7.22
C TRP A 59 7.16 -4.88 -8.60
N PRO A 60 7.39 -3.67 -9.11
CA PRO A 60 7.14 -3.39 -10.52
C PRO A 60 7.95 -4.32 -11.42
N GLU A 61 7.32 -4.83 -12.48
CA GLU A 61 7.93 -5.73 -13.46
C GLU A 61 8.08 -5.03 -14.81
N ALA A 62 9.19 -5.29 -15.50
CA ALA A 62 9.48 -4.73 -16.81
C ALA A 62 9.33 -3.19 -16.86
N LYS A 63 8.60 -2.66 -17.84
CA LYS A 63 8.34 -1.22 -18.03
C LYS A 63 6.86 -0.87 -17.77
N GLU A 64 6.18 -1.63 -16.91
CA GLU A 64 4.76 -1.39 -16.62
C GLU A 64 4.57 -0.09 -15.81
N PRO A 65 3.44 0.62 -15.98
CA PRO A 65 3.06 1.72 -15.10
C PRO A 65 2.96 1.28 -13.64
N LEU A 66 3.44 2.10 -12.71
CA LEU A 66 3.48 1.76 -11.27
C LEU A 66 2.09 1.47 -10.67
N CYS A 67 1.05 2.17 -11.13
CA CYS A 67 -0.32 1.89 -10.72
C CYS A 67 -0.81 0.53 -11.25
N GLU A 68 -0.47 0.17 -12.49
CA GLU A 68 -0.83 -1.14 -13.05
C GLU A 68 -0.11 -2.28 -12.32
N ALA A 69 1.16 -2.08 -11.96
CA ALA A 69 1.88 -3.00 -11.08
C ALA A 69 1.14 -3.19 -9.73
N ALA A 70 0.67 -2.11 -9.10
CA ALA A 70 -0.10 -2.20 -7.87
C ALA A 70 -1.41 -3.00 -8.05
N ALA A 71 -2.12 -2.78 -9.16
CA ALA A 71 -3.35 -3.52 -9.48
C ALA A 71 -3.08 -5.01 -9.74
N ARG A 72 -1.98 -5.34 -10.45
CA ARG A 72 -1.51 -6.72 -10.65
C ARG A 72 -1.26 -7.42 -9.32
N GLU A 73 -0.51 -6.79 -8.43
CA GLU A 73 -0.21 -7.34 -7.09
C GLU A 73 -1.49 -7.55 -6.26
N ALA A 74 -2.46 -6.64 -6.32
CA ALA A 74 -3.77 -6.84 -5.69
C ALA A 74 -4.53 -8.06 -6.23
N GLY A 75 -4.43 -8.31 -7.54
CA GLY A 75 -4.96 -9.50 -8.18
C GLY A 75 -4.28 -10.78 -7.73
N GLU A 76 -2.95 -10.76 -7.62
CA GLU A 76 -2.14 -11.93 -7.26
C GLU A 76 -2.22 -12.29 -5.77
N GLU A 77 -2.07 -11.29 -4.89
CA GLU A 77 -1.99 -11.51 -3.45
C GLU A 77 -3.39 -11.61 -2.80
N ALA A 78 -4.38 -10.88 -3.32
CA ALA A 78 -5.70 -10.74 -2.71
C ALA A 78 -6.88 -11.19 -3.60
N GLY A 79 -6.64 -11.48 -4.88
CA GLY A 79 -7.69 -11.87 -5.82
C GLY A 79 -8.62 -10.72 -6.21
N LEU A 80 -8.12 -9.49 -6.24
CA LEU A 80 -8.92 -8.29 -6.46
C LEU A 80 -8.81 -7.79 -7.90
N ARG A 81 -9.91 -7.24 -8.40
CA ARG A 81 -9.95 -6.51 -9.67
C ARG A 81 -10.84 -5.30 -9.53
N GLY A 82 -10.48 -4.24 -10.25
CA GLY A 82 -11.31 -3.05 -10.39
C GLY A 82 -10.54 -1.89 -11.02
N THR A 83 -10.95 -0.66 -10.74
CA THR A 83 -10.34 0.55 -11.31
C THR A 83 -9.23 1.09 -10.40
N ILE A 84 -8.00 1.11 -10.92
CA ILE A 84 -6.85 1.70 -10.22
C ILE A 84 -6.74 3.20 -10.53
N SER A 85 -6.44 4.01 -9.52
CA SER A 85 -6.10 5.42 -9.71
C SER A 85 -4.70 5.57 -10.32
N HIS A 86 -4.55 6.57 -11.19
CA HIS A 86 -3.24 7.02 -11.68
C HIS A 86 -2.53 7.96 -10.69
N HIS A 87 -3.22 8.40 -9.64
CA HIS A 87 -2.69 9.27 -8.60
C HIS A 87 -2.33 8.47 -7.34
N GLU A 88 -1.15 8.73 -6.80
CA GLU A 88 -0.73 8.13 -5.52
C GLU A 88 -1.54 8.73 -4.35
N ALA A 89 -2.00 7.86 -3.44
CA ALA A 89 -2.54 8.27 -2.15
C ALA A 89 -1.43 8.72 -1.18
N GLY A 90 -0.21 8.24 -1.41
CA GLY A 90 0.97 8.61 -0.65
C GLY A 90 2.05 7.56 -0.72
N ARG A 91 3.05 7.71 0.15
CA ARG A 91 4.23 6.84 0.19
C ARG A 91 4.63 6.52 1.63
N TYR A 92 5.13 5.32 1.86
CA TYR A 92 5.69 4.94 3.15
C TYR A 92 6.96 4.13 2.99
N PHE A 93 7.71 4.01 4.09
CA PHE A 93 9.00 3.32 4.10
C PHE A 93 9.00 2.21 5.14
N TYR A 94 9.70 1.12 4.86
CA TYR A 94 9.95 0.06 5.82
C TYR A 94 11.28 -0.65 5.57
N ALA A 95 11.79 -1.32 6.61
CA ALA A 95 12.94 -2.22 6.52
C ALA A 95 12.48 -3.59 6.04
N LYS A 96 12.96 -4.04 4.87
CA LYS A 96 12.71 -5.40 4.40
C LYS A 96 13.90 -6.29 4.75
N VAL A 97 13.66 -7.28 5.60
CA VAL A 97 14.62 -8.36 5.84
C VAL A 97 14.62 -9.29 4.62
N LEU A 98 15.74 -9.39 3.93
CA LEU A 98 15.95 -10.32 2.83
C LEU A 98 16.20 -11.73 3.37
N ALA A 99 16.10 -12.75 2.50
CA ALA A 99 16.42 -14.13 2.85
C ALA A 99 17.86 -14.32 3.37
N SER A 100 18.77 -13.41 3.01
CA SER A 100 20.15 -13.35 3.52
C SER A 100 20.26 -12.85 4.96
N GLY A 101 19.17 -12.33 5.55
CA GLY A 101 19.17 -11.63 6.84
C GLY A 101 19.54 -10.14 6.74
N GLU A 102 19.92 -9.65 5.55
CA GLU A 102 20.18 -8.23 5.32
C GLU A 102 18.89 -7.41 5.36
N GLU A 103 18.91 -6.28 6.06
CA GLU A 103 17.82 -5.31 6.02
C GLU A 103 18.05 -4.29 4.91
N VAL A 104 17.11 -4.22 3.97
CA VAL A 104 17.14 -3.23 2.90
C VAL A 104 15.99 -2.21 3.03
N PRO A 105 16.27 -0.90 2.87
CA PRO A 105 15.22 0.10 2.79
C PRO A 105 14.28 -0.16 1.61
N CYS A 106 12.98 -0.08 1.86
CA CYS A 106 11.96 -0.08 0.81
C CYS A 106 11.07 1.16 0.89
N GLU A 107 10.92 1.86 -0.23
CA GLU A 107 9.90 2.89 -0.47
C GLU A 107 8.70 2.21 -1.12
N VAL A 108 7.49 2.49 -0.64
CA VAL A 108 6.26 1.94 -1.18
C VAL A 108 5.35 3.06 -1.64
N LEU A 109 5.03 3.09 -2.93
CA LEU A 109 4.02 4.00 -3.50
C LEU A 109 2.64 3.34 -3.42
N VAL A 110 1.65 4.07 -2.89
CA VAL A 110 0.31 3.55 -2.63
C VAL A 110 -0.68 4.14 -3.63
N PHE A 111 -1.39 3.28 -4.38
CA PHE A 111 -2.40 3.67 -5.36
C PHE A 111 -3.78 3.14 -4.96
N PRO A 112 -4.82 3.98 -4.86
CA PRO A 112 -6.19 3.53 -4.62
C PRO A 112 -6.69 2.60 -5.71
N LEU A 113 -7.28 1.47 -5.32
CA LEU A 113 -7.96 0.52 -6.19
C LEU A 113 -9.43 0.42 -5.77
N HIS A 114 -10.33 0.99 -6.56
CA HIS A 114 -11.76 0.77 -6.36
C HIS A 114 -12.10 -0.64 -6.81
N VAL A 115 -12.54 -1.49 -5.88
CA VAL A 115 -12.72 -2.93 -6.12
C VAL A 115 -14.10 -3.24 -6.66
N ASP A 116 -14.14 -3.75 -7.90
CA ASP A 116 -15.37 -4.21 -8.55
C ASP A 116 -15.63 -5.70 -8.32
N LYS A 117 -14.56 -6.51 -8.24
CA LYS A 117 -14.65 -7.97 -8.15
C LYS A 117 -13.63 -8.54 -7.17
N VAL A 118 -14.11 -9.51 -6.41
CA VAL A 118 -13.32 -10.29 -5.46
C VAL A 118 -13.40 -11.75 -5.87
N ALA A 119 -12.27 -12.33 -6.30
CA ALA A 119 -12.23 -13.71 -6.78
C ALA A 119 -12.31 -14.73 -5.63
N ASP A 120 -12.97 -15.86 -5.88
CA ASP A 120 -13.01 -17.00 -4.97
C ASP A 120 -11.73 -17.85 -5.02
N ARG A 121 -11.02 -17.83 -6.15
CA ARG A 121 -9.72 -18.50 -6.35
C ARG A 121 -8.73 -17.49 -6.92
N TRP A 122 -7.55 -17.42 -6.32
CA TRP A 122 -6.46 -16.54 -6.75
C TRP A 122 -5.11 -17.15 -6.39
N LYS A 123 -4.03 -16.58 -6.93
CA LYS A 123 -2.66 -17.14 -6.91
C LYS A 123 -2.18 -17.43 -5.49
N GLU A 124 -2.31 -16.48 -4.56
CA GLU A 124 -1.81 -16.63 -3.18
C GLU A 124 -2.87 -17.03 -2.14
N LYS A 125 -4.01 -17.59 -2.54
CA LYS A 125 -5.12 -17.92 -1.62
C LYS A 125 -4.74 -18.72 -0.38
N ARG A 126 -3.76 -19.61 -0.51
CA ARG A 126 -3.31 -20.49 0.58
C ARG A 126 -2.26 -19.85 1.49
N ALA A 127 -1.70 -18.71 1.09
CA ALA A 127 -0.64 -18.02 1.82
C ALA A 127 -1.12 -16.72 2.49
N ARG A 128 -2.31 -16.23 2.13
CA ARG A 128 -2.83 -14.93 2.56
C ARG A 128 -4.22 -15.05 3.13
N ILE A 129 -4.45 -14.40 4.27
CA ILE A 129 -5.79 -14.07 4.76
C ILE A 129 -6.12 -12.66 4.29
N ARG A 130 -7.35 -12.42 3.83
CA ARG A 130 -7.85 -11.09 3.46
C ARG A 130 -9.02 -10.69 4.35
N LYS A 131 -9.15 -9.40 4.66
CA LYS A 131 -10.25 -8.88 5.47
C LYS A 131 -10.64 -7.48 5.01
N TRP A 132 -11.94 -7.28 4.78
CA TRP A 132 -12.54 -5.96 4.69
C TRP A 132 -12.74 -5.40 6.09
N VAL A 133 -12.32 -4.16 6.30
CA VAL A 133 -12.48 -3.44 7.56
C VAL A 133 -12.77 -1.97 7.27
N SER A 134 -13.35 -1.24 8.21
CA SER A 134 -13.48 0.21 8.08
C SER A 134 -12.10 0.89 7.97
N ALA A 135 -12.02 2.09 7.39
CA ALA A 135 -10.78 2.86 7.36
C ALA A 135 -10.18 3.06 8.77
N ALA A 136 -11.01 3.34 9.78
CA ALA A 136 -10.58 3.51 11.17
C ALA A 136 -10.03 2.22 11.82
N GLU A 137 -10.56 1.05 11.43
CA GLU A 137 -9.99 -0.25 11.83
C GLU A 137 -8.68 -0.53 11.11
N ALA A 138 -8.61 -0.26 9.80
CA ALA A 138 -7.38 -0.47 9.03
C ALA A 138 -6.20 0.32 9.61
N VAL A 139 -6.43 1.56 10.02
CA VAL A 139 -5.43 2.41 10.71
C VAL A 139 -4.87 1.74 11.97
N ARG A 140 -5.71 1.00 12.71
CA ARG A 140 -5.30 0.29 13.94
C ARG A 140 -4.62 -1.05 13.69
N MET A 141 -4.75 -1.60 12.49
CA MET A 141 -4.26 -2.94 12.14
C MET A 141 -2.89 -2.93 11.45
N VAL A 142 -2.54 -1.84 10.78
CA VAL A 142 -1.22 -1.66 10.14
C VAL A 142 -0.20 -1.06 11.10
N ASN A 143 1.09 -1.32 10.89
CA ASN A 143 2.13 -0.93 11.84
C ASN A 143 2.86 0.34 11.42
N GLU A 144 2.94 0.62 10.12
CA GLU A 144 3.75 1.72 9.59
C GLU A 144 2.98 3.05 9.78
N PRO A 145 3.51 4.02 10.55
CA PRO A 145 2.78 5.26 10.87
C PRO A 145 2.36 6.08 9.64
N ASP A 146 3.17 6.08 8.58
CA ASP A 146 2.81 6.74 7.33
C ASP A 146 1.66 6.03 6.62
N LEU A 147 1.62 4.69 6.69
CA LEU A 147 0.51 3.94 6.12
C LEU A 147 -0.77 4.19 6.90
N CYS A 148 -0.70 4.29 8.24
CA CYS A 148 -1.82 4.76 9.06
C CYS A 148 -2.34 6.11 8.57
N GLN A 149 -1.43 7.08 8.34
CA GLN A 149 -1.82 8.40 7.84
C GLN A 149 -2.42 8.34 6.45
N ILE A 150 -1.84 7.58 5.51
CA ILE A 150 -2.36 7.43 4.14
C ILE A 150 -3.79 6.88 4.19
N ILE A 151 -4.04 5.82 4.96
CA ILE A 151 -5.36 5.21 5.09
C ILE A 151 -6.35 6.19 5.75
N ALA A 152 -5.94 6.93 6.77
CA ALA A 152 -6.78 7.91 7.44
C ALA A 152 -7.20 9.05 6.50
N HIS A 153 -6.24 9.64 5.76
CA HIS A 153 -6.53 10.69 4.79
C HIS A 153 -7.40 10.19 3.64
N PHE A 154 -7.13 8.99 3.13
CA PHE A 154 -7.94 8.38 2.07
C PHE A 154 -9.37 8.15 2.55
N GLY A 155 -9.57 7.58 3.73
CA GLY A 155 -10.91 7.30 4.28
C GLY A 155 -11.74 8.56 4.53
N ALA A 156 -11.12 9.72 4.73
CA ALA A 156 -11.81 10.99 4.90
C ALA A 156 -12.29 11.60 3.57
N ASP A 157 -11.61 11.32 2.45
CA ASP A 157 -11.92 11.86 1.12
C ASP A 157 -11.47 10.90 0.00
N PRO A 158 -12.19 9.79 -0.22
CA PRO A 158 -11.80 8.76 -1.19
C PRO A 158 -11.93 9.24 -2.65
N HIS A 159 -12.84 10.18 -2.93
CA HIS A 159 -13.16 10.63 -4.29
C HIS A 159 -12.11 11.56 -4.88
N ARG A 160 -11.17 12.07 -4.07
CA ARG A 160 -10.04 12.88 -4.53
C ARG A 160 -9.12 12.18 -5.53
N PHE A 161 -9.16 10.84 -5.57
CA PHE A 161 -8.25 10.02 -6.38
C PHE A 161 -8.96 9.35 -7.57
N ASN A 162 -10.20 9.75 -7.85
CA ASN A 162 -10.97 9.32 -9.02
C ASN A 162 -10.57 10.07 -10.30
#